data_AF-A0A7C9DXI3-F1
#
_entry.id   AF-A0A7C9DXI3-F1
#
_cell.length_a   1.000
_cell.length_b   1.000
_cell.length_c   1.000
_cell.angle_alpha   90.00
_cell.angle_beta   90.00
_cell.angle_gamma   90.00
#
_symmetry.space_group_name_H-M   'P 1'
#
loop_
_entity.id
_entity.type
_entity.pdbx_description
1 polymer ?
#
loop_
_entity_poly.entity_id
_entity_poly.type
_entity_poly.pdbx_seq_one_letter_code
_entity_poly.pdbx_strand_id
1 'polypeptide(L)'
;FVVHDLVTWNSMLGAYLLHHRERLALQLFLQMQEFGFEPDIYTYTSVLSACFDDAYQVHGQCLHCLIIKRGLESSTAISNALIAMYLKSAGKSTADALKLFDAIDHKDSVSWNSVLTGFSQFGLSEDTVKFFGNMRSHDVGIDHYSFSAVLRSCGDLAA
;
A
#
# COMPACT_ATOMS: atom_id res chain seq x y z
N PHE A 1 6.98 -18.71 30.23
CA PHE A 1 7.68 -18.42 28.97
C PHE A 1 6.63 -18.35 27.87
N VAL A 2 6.24 -17.14 27.46
CA VAL A 2 5.37 -17.00 26.28
C VAL A 2 6.29 -17.14 25.09
N VAL A 3 6.15 -18.23 24.33
CA VAL A 3 6.82 -18.36 23.04
C VAL A 3 6.12 -17.35 22.14
N HIS A 4 6.79 -16.23 21.84
CA HIS A 4 6.28 -15.32 20.83
C HIS A 4 6.40 -16.04 19.50
N ASP A 5 5.28 -16.46 18.92
CA ASP A 5 5.23 -16.92 17.54
C ASP A 5 4.97 -15.73 16.61
N LEU A 6 5.13 -15.94 15.30
CA LEU A 6 4.91 -14.91 14.29
C LEU A 6 3.51 -14.29 14.39
N VAL A 7 2.50 -15.09 14.75
CA VAL A 7 1.11 -14.65 14.94
C VAL A 7 0.99 -13.63 16.07
N THR A 8 1.67 -13.87 17.20
CA THR A 8 1.68 -12.95 18.34
C THR A 8 2.30 -11.61 17.95
N TRP A 9 3.42 -11.63 17.23
CA TRP A 9 4.06 -10.41 16.73
C TRP A 9 3.17 -9.65 15.74
N ASN A 10 2.58 -10.35 14.76
CA ASN A 10 1.66 -9.74 13.79
C ASN A 10 0.42 -9.13 14.48
N SER A 11 -0.07 -9.77 15.54
CA SER A 11 -1.18 -9.25 16.35
C SER A 11 -0.80 -7.96 17.09
N MET A 12 0.38 -7.93 17.72
CA MET A 12 0.90 -6.72 18.38
C MET A 12 1.14 -5.59 17.38
N LEU A 13 1.66 -5.93 16.20
CA LEU A 13 1.90 -4.97 15.12
C LEU A 13 0.58 -4.35 14.64
N GLY A 14 -0.43 -5.18 14.36
CA GLY A 14 -1.77 -4.72 14.01
C GLY A 14 -2.39 -3.83 15.10
N ALA A 15 -2.20 -4.16 16.37
CA ALA A 15 -2.70 -3.35 17.48
C ALA A 15 -2.04 -1.95 17.53
N TYR A 16 -0.73 -1.85 17.30
CA TYR A 16 -0.06 -0.55 17.23
C TYR A 16 -0.56 0.31 16.05
N LEU A 17 -0.77 -0.32 14.89
CA LEU A 17 -1.29 0.36 13.71
C LEU A 17 -2.73 0.85 13.90
N LEU A 18 -3.59 0.05 14.54
CA LEU A 18 -4.97 0.44 14.87
C LEU A 18 -5.02 1.67 15.78
N HIS A 19 -4.02 1.85 16.64
CA HIS A 19 -3.92 2.99 17.55
C HIS A 19 -3.05 4.14 17.01
N HIS A 20 -2.76 4.16 15.70
CA HIS A 20 -1.95 5.21 15.06
C HIS A 20 -0.60 5.41 15.75
N ARG A 21 0.08 4.31 16.05
CA ARG A 21 1.41 4.28 16.66
C ARG A 21 2.44 3.72 15.68
N GLU A 22 2.58 4.36 14.54
CA GLU A 22 3.41 3.92 13.40
C GLU A 22 4.87 3.73 13.82
N ARG A 23 5.42 4.68 14.60
CA ARG A 23 6.79 4.57 15.15
C ARG A 23 6.99 3.30 15.97
N LEU A 24 6.02 2.93 16.82
CA LEU A 24 6.13 1.73 17.65
C LEU A 24 5.95 0.47 16.80
N ALA A 25 5.07 0.49 15.79
CA ALA A 25 4.92 -0.61 14.86
C ALA A 25 6.23 -0.88 14.08
N LEU A 26 6.92 0.17 13.62
CA LEU A 26 8.22 0.05 12.96
C LEU A 26 9.30 -0.47 13.91
N GLN A 27 9.35 0.01 15.16
CA GLN A 27 10.27 -0.51 16.16
C GLN A 27 10.02 -1.99 16.45
N LEU A 28 8.75 -2.40 16.57
CA LEU A 28 8.37 -3.77 16.80
C LEU A 28 8.76 -4.68 15.62
N PHE A 29 8.60 -4.19 14.39
CA PHE A 29 9.05 -4.90 13.18
C PHE A 29 10.56 -5.15 13.19
N LEU A 30 11.36 -4.13 13.54
CA LEU A 30 12.81 -4.30 13.64
C LEU A 30 13.18 -5.30 14.74
N GLN A 31 12.53 -5.22 15.90
CA GLN A 31 12.74 -6.17 17.00
C GLN A 31 12.40 -7.60 16.57
N MET A 32 11.26 -7.82 15.90
CA MET A 32 10.89 -9.14 15.36
C MET A 32 12.05 -9.74 14.55
N GLN A 33 12.66 -8.97 13.66
CA GLN A 33 13.79 -9.41 12.84
C GLN A 33 15.06 -9.68 13.67
N GLU A 34 15.36 -8.84 14.66
CA GLU A 34 16.50 -9.04 15.59
C GLU A 34 16.37 -10.34 16.40
N PHE A 35 15.15 -10.72 16.77
CA PHE A 35 14.85 -12.00 17.41
C PHE A 35 14.86 -13.20 16.44
N GLY A 36 15.17 -12.98 15.16
CA GLY A 36 15.29 -14.02 14.15
C GLY A 36 13.97 -14.52 13.56
N PHE A 37 12.86 -13.80 13.78
CA PHE A 37 11.59 -14.11 13.14
C PHE A 37 11.59 -13.54 11.71
N GLU A 38 11.30 -14.39 10.74
CA GLU A 38 11.17 -13.97 9.35
C GLU A 38 9.77 -13.35 9.13
N PRO A 39 9.68 -12.07 8.74
CA PRO A 39 8.41 -11.43 8.46
C PRO A 39 7.71 -12.07 7.26
N ASP A 40 6.39 -12.23 7.34
CA ASP A 40 5.59 -12.75 6.22
C ASP A 40 4.95 -11.61 5.40
N ILE A 41 4.21 -11.99 4.35
CA ILE A 41 3.48 -11.05 3.49
C ILE A 41 2.56 -10.14 4.31
N TYR A 42 1.90 -10.68 5.34
CA TYR A 42 1.03 -9.89 6.20
C TYR A 42 1.82 -8.86 7.01
N THR A 43 2.98 -9.25 7.57
CA THR A 43 3.86 -8.32 8.28
C THR A 43 4.28 -7.15 7.37
N TYR A 44 4.78 -7.44 6.17
CA TYR A 44 5.23 -6.39 5.23
C TYR A 44 4.09 -5.46 4.81
N THR A 45 2.95 -6.01 4.40
CA THR A 45 1.79 -5.20 3.98
C THR A 45 1.27 -4.33 5.13
N SER A 46 1.27 -4.85 6.35
CA SER A 46 0.89 -4.09 7.56
C SER A 46 1.87 -2.96 7.84
N VAL A 47 3.17 -3.20 7.83
CA VAL A 47 4.17 -2.16 8.11
C VAL A 47 4.20 -1.08 7.03
N LEU A 48 4.06 -1.46 5.75
CA LEU A 48 3.92 -0.50 4.65
C LEU A 48 2.73 0.43 4.83
N SER A 49 1.63 -0.06 5.40
CA SER A 49 0.45 0.75 5.70
C SER A 49 0.68 1.84 6.76
N ALA A 50 1.78 1.79 7.49
CA ALA A 50 2.23 2.82 8.43
C ALA A 50 3.13 3.89 7.78
N CYS A 51 3.66 3.62 6.58
CA CYS A 51 4.72 4.41 5.96
C CYS A 51 4.21 5.40 4.91
N PHE A 52 3.06 6.04 5.14
CA PHE A 52 2.48 7.00 4.20
C PHE A 52 2.72 8.47 4.57
N ASP A 53 2.94 8.75 5.86
CA ASP A 53 3.24 10.11 6.32
C ASP A 53 4.66 10.52 5.89
N ASP A 54 4.87 11.82 5.65
CA ASP A 54 6.16 12.40 5.26
C ASP A 54 7.26 12.02 6.27
N ALA A 55 6.90 11.88 7.55
CA ALA A 55 7.82 11.44 8.62
C ALA A 55 8.38 10.02 8.41
N TYR A 56 7.67 9.15 7.69
CA TYR A 56 8.02 7.74 7.51
C TYR A 56 8.34 7.36 6.06
N GLN A 57 8.36 8.32 5.13
CA GLN A 57 8.64 8.08 3.71
C GLN A 57 9.97 7.33 3.49
N VAL A 58 11.03 7.71 4.22
CA VAL A 58 12.34 7.04 4.14
C VAL A 58 12.23 5.58 4.59
N HIS A 59 11.46 5.29 5.64
CA HIS A 59 11.26 3.93 6.12
C HIS A 59 10.50 3.09 5.07
N GLY A 60 9.49 3.67 4.42
CA GLY A 60 8.77 3.06 3.30
C GLY A 60 9.69 2.67 2.14
N GLN A 61 10.60 3.57 1.75
CA GLN A 61 11.60 3.29 0.70
C GLN A 61 12.59 2.20 1.13
N CYS A 62 13.05 2.21 2.37
CA CYS A 62 13.90 1.13 2.91
C CYS A 62 13.18 -0.22 2.91
N LEU A 63 11.90 -0.25 3.28
CA LEU A 63 11.06 -1.45 3.22
C LEU A 63 10.89 -1.95 1.79
N HIS A 64 10.66 -1.06 0.83
CA HIS A 64 10.60 -1.44 -0.59
C HIS A 64 11.92 -2.09 -1.06
N CYS A 65 13.07 -1.50 -0.73
CA CYS A 65 14.36 -2.12 -1.02
C CYS A 65 14.54 -3.49 -0.35
N LEU A 66 14.06 -3.65 0.89
CA LEU A 66 14.11 -4.92 1.62
C LEU A 66 13.23 -5.98 0.96
N ILE A 67 12.03 -5.61 0.51
CA ILE A 67 11.10 -6.49 -0.23
C ILE A 67 11.75 -7.03 -1.49
N ILE A 68 12.39 -6.17 -2.29
CA ILE A 68 13.12 -6.57 -3.50
C ILE A 68 14.27 -7.52 -3.15
N LYS A 69 15.06 -7.20 -2.12
CA LYS A 69 16.15 -8.07 -1.67
C LYS A 69 15.68 -9.45 -1.21
N ARG A 70 14.44 -9.56 -0.74
CA ARG A 70 13.82 -10.79 -0.28
C ARG A 70 13.07 -11.53 -1.40
N GLY A 71 13.00 -10.98 -2.62
CA GLY A 71 12.29 -11.59 -3.76
C GLY A 71 10.77 -11.59 -3.61
N LEU A 72 10.24 -10.66 -2.82
CA LEU A 72 8.82 -10.59 -2.47
C LEU A 72 8.00 -9.66 -3.39
N GLU A 73 8.65 -8.97 -4.32
CA GLU A 73 8.04 -8.02 -5.26
C GLU A 73 7.10 -8.67 -6.28
N SER A 74 7.21 -9.98 -6.50
CA SER A 74 6.29 -10.76 -7.34
C SER A 74 4.91 -10.97 -6.70
N SER A 75 4.78 -10.73 -5.39
CA SER A 75 3.51 -10.87 -4.69
C SER A 75 2.61 -9.67 -5.00
N THR A 76 1.47 -9.92 -5.66
CA THR A 76 0.46 -8.89 -5.96
C THR A 76 0.01 -8.14 -4.70
N ALA A 77 -0.13 -8.84 -3.56
CA ALA A 77 -0.51 -8.22 -2.29
C ALA A 77 0.54 -7.20 -1.79
N ILE A 78 1.82 -7.50 -1.95
CA ILE A 78 2.92 -6.60 -1.56
C ILE A 78 3.00 -5.43 -2.53
N SER A 79 2.90 -5.69 -3.83
CA SER A 79 2.89 -4.64 -4.86
C SER A 79 1.74 -3.66 -4.66
N ASN A 80 0.53 -4.16 -4.36
CA ASN A 80 -0.63 -3.32 -4.04
C ASN A 80 -0.40 -2.46 -2.79
N ALA A 81 0.25 -3.01 -1.74
CA ALA A 81 0.59 -2.25 -0.54
C ALA A 81 1.67 -1.17 -0.80
N LEU A 82 2.68 -1.47 -1.61
CA LEU A 82 3.69 -0.49 -2.04
C LEU A 82 3.09 0.64 -2.86
N ILE A 83 2.20 0.32 -3.81
CA ILE A 83 1.44 1.32 -4.59
C ILE A 83 0.67 2.24 -3.66
N ALA A 84 -0.09 1.67 -2.71
CA ALA A 84 -0.86 2.46 -1.76
C ALA A 84 0.02 3.36 -0.88
N MET A 85 1.17 2.86 -0.41
CA MET A 85 2.13 3.65 0.36
C MET A 85 2.67 4.82 -0.46
N TYR A 86 3.13 4.59 -1.71
CA TYR A 86 3.68 5.64 -2.56
C TYR A 86 2.64 6.68 -2.98
N LEU A 87 1.43 6.27 -3.31
CA LEU A 87 0.35 7.21 -3.64
C LEU A 87 -0.07 8.04 -2.44
N LYS A 88 -0.04 7.45 -1.23
CA LYS A 88 -0.36 8.19 -0.01
C LYS A 88 0.73 9.17 0.43
N SER A 89 1.97 9.01 -0.03
CA SER A 89 3.06 9.93 0.27
C SER A 89 2.98 11.22 -0.57
N ALA A 90 2.12 12.16 -0.15
CA ALA A 90 2.01 13.56 -0.59
C ALA A 90 2.19 13.83 -2.12
N GLY A 91 1.81 12.89 -2.98
CA GLY A 91 1.93 12.98 -4.44
C GLY A 91 3.36 13.01 -5.01
N LYS A 92 4.42 12.94 -4.18
CA LYS A 92 5.82 13.03 -4.64
C LYS A 92 6.30 11.78 -5.38
N SER A 93 5.59 10.67 -5.25
CA SER A 93 6.00 9.36 -5.74
C SER A 93 4.96 8.67 -6.62
N THR A 94 4.03 9.42 -7.22
CA THR A 94 3.02 8.86 -8.12
C THR A 94 3.62 8.10 -9.30
N ALA A 95 4.73 8.59 -9.87
CA ALA A 95 5.42 7.91 -10.95
C ALA A 95 5.97 6.52 -10.53
N ASP A 96 6.45 6.38 -9.29
CA ASP A 96 6.98 5.12 -8.79
C ASP A 96 5.85 4.13 -8.46
N ALA A 97 4.71 4.61 -7.97
CA ALA A 97 3.51 3.80 -7.82
C ALA A 97 3.01 3.24 -9.17
N LEU A 98 3.02 4.05 -10.23
CA LEU A 98 2.61 3.59 -11.56
C LEU A 98 3.60 2.57 -12.15
N LYS A 99 4.91 2.75 -11.97
CA LYS A 99 5.90 1.73 -12.37
C LYS A 99 5.65 0.40 -11.67
N LEU A 100 5.34 0.43 -10.37
CA LEU A 100 5.00 -0.77 -9.60
C LEU A 100 3.74 -1.43 -10.14
N PHE A 101 2.70 -0.63 -10.41
CA PHE A 101 1.46 -1.13 -11.01
C PHE A 101 1.73 -1.81 -12.36
N ASP A 102 2.47 -1.16 -13.25
CA ASP A 102 2.80 -1.70 -14.56
C ASP A 102 3.58 -3.01 -14.47
N ALA A 103 4.48 -3.13 -13.49
CA ALA A 103 5.28 -4.34 -13.24
C ALA A 103 4.50 -5.54 -12.69
N ILE A 104 3.24 -5.39 -12.26
CA ILE A 104 2.40 -6.51 -11.83
C ILE A 104 1.99 -7.34 -13.05
N ASP A 105 2.41 -8.60 -13.11
CA ASP A 105 2.07 -9.53 -14.20
C ASP A 105 0.56 -9.78 -14.33
N HIS A 106 -0.09 -10.05 -13.19
CA HIS A 106 -1.51 -10.34 -13.10
C HIS A 106 -2.19 -9.36 -12.15
N LYS A 107 -2.67 -8.25 -12.72
CA LYS A 107 -3.39 -7.19 -12.00
C LYS A 107 -4.79 -7.68 -11.64
N ASP A 108 -5.14 -7.67 -10.36
CA ASP A 108 -6.48 -7.98 -9.87
C ASP A 108 -7.29 -6.71 -9.60
N SER A 109 -8.57 -6.85 -9.25
CA SER A 109 -9.41 -5.68 -8.90
C SER A 109 -8.79 -4.83 -7.78
N VAL A 110 -8.06 -5.46 -6.84
CA VAL A 110 -7.36 -4.75 -5.77
C VAL A 110 -6.25 -3.87 -6.32
N SER A 111 -5.44 -4.34 -7.29
CA SER A 111 -4.40 -3.54 -7.93
C SER A 111 -4.95 -2.27 -8.57
N TRP A 112 -6.06 -2.37 -9.32
CA TRP A 112 -6.70 -1.22 -9.94
C TRP A 112 -7.31 -0.27 -8.90
N ASN A 113 -7.98 -0.83 -7.89
CA ASN A 113 -8.58 -0.04 -6.82
C ASN A 113 -7.56 0.68 -5.95
N SER A 114 -6.38 0.08 -5.70
CA SER A 114 -5.30 0.73 -4.97
C SER A 114 -4.85 2.01 -5.66
N VAL A 115 -4.71 2.00 -7.00
CA VAL A 115 -4.35 3.19 -7.77
C VAL A 115 -5.47 4.22 -7.79
N LEU A 116 -6.70 3.81 -8.10
CA LEU A 116 -7.87 4.70 -8.13
C LEU A 116 -8.11 5.41 -6.80
N THR A 117 -8.06 4.66 -5.71
CA THR A 117 -8.26 5.19 -4.36
C THR A 117 -7.13 6.16 -4.00
N GLY A 118 -5.89 5.83 -4.37
CA GLY A 118 -4.76 6.73 -4.20
C GLY A 118 -4.92 8.03 -5.00
N PHE A 119 -5.28 7.98 -6.27
CA PHE A 119 -5.49 9.19 -7.07
C PHE A 119 -6.62 10.08 -6.51
N SER A 120 -7.75 9.47 -6.16
CA SER A 120 -8.94 10.17 -5.66
C SER A 120 -8.67 10.85 -4.30
N GLN A 121 -7.92 10.20 -3.40
CA GLN A 121 -7.65 10.75 -2.07
C GLN A 121 -6.69 11.94 -2.08
N PHE A 122 -5.80 12.04 -3.08
CA PHE A 122 -4.77 13.08 -3.18
C PHE A 122 -5.09 14.14 -4.23
N GLY A 123 -6.36 14.25 -4.64
CA GLY A 123 -6.83 15.32 -5.53
C GLY A 123 -6.37 15.18 -6.99
N LEU A 124 -5.87 14.01 -7.39
CA LEU A 124 -5.54 13.69 -8.78
C LEU A 124 -6.80 13.25 -9.53
N SER A 125 -7.81 14.13 -9.52
CA SER A 125 -9.16 13.81 -9.98
C SER A 125 -9.24 13.53 -11.48
N GLU A 126 -8.48 14.26 -12.30
CA GLU A 126 -8.36 13.95 -13.73
C GLU A 126 -7.73 12.58 -13.97
N ASP A 127 -6.64 12.26 -13.26
CA ASP A 127 -5.92 10.99 -13.42
C ASP A 127 -6.79 9.84 -12.94
N THR A 128 -7.60 10.03 -11.90
CA THR A 128 -8.61 9.07 -11.43
C THR A 128 -9.59 8.71 -12.55
N VAL A 129 -10.17 9.71 -13.22
CA VAL A 129 -11.15 9.48 -14.30
C VAL A 129 -10.49 8.83 -15.52
N LYS A 130 -9.29 9.29 -15.92
CA LYS A 130 -8.52 8.69 -17.03
C LYS A 130 -8.18 7.22 -16.73
N PHE A 131 -7.70 6.94 -15.52
CA PHE A 131 -7.32 5.60 -15.09
C PHE A 131 -8.53 4.66 -14.97
N PHE A 132 -9.67 5.16 -14.52
CA PHE A 132 -10.93 4.41 -14.52
C PHE A 132 -11.38 4.03 -15.94
N GLY A 133 -11.20 4.93 -16.91
CA GLY A 133 -11.43 4.63 -18.32
C GLY A 133 -10.57 3.46 -18.82
N ASN A 134 -9.30 3.42 -18.38
CA ASN A 134 -8.36 2.33 -18.69
C ASN A 134 -8.74 1.01 -17.99
N MET A 135 -9.20 1.05 -16.74
CA MET A 135 -9.70 -0.13 -16.02
C MET A 135 -10.87 -0.77 -16.79
N ARG A 136 -11.81 0.06 -17.29
CA ARG A 136 -12.98 -0.41 -18.04
C ARG A 136 -12.62 -1.08 -19.37
N SER A 137 -11.54 -0.64 -20.04
CA SER A 137 -11.09 -1.29 -21.28
C SER A 137 -10.40 -2.64 -21.07
N HIS A 138 -9.99 -2.95 -19.84
CA HIS A 138 -9.37 -4.23 -19.48
C HIS A 138 -10.37 -5.28 -18.96
N ASP A 139 -11.68 -5.01 -19.07
CA ASP A 139 -12.78 -5.88 -18.62
C ASP A 139 -12.66 -6.34 -17.15
N VAL A 140 -11.99 -5.52 -16.33
CA VAL A 140 -11.87 -5.77 -14.89
C VAL A 140 -13.18 -5.37 -14.23
N GLY A 141 -13.74 -6.28 -13.44
CA GLY A 141 -14.98 -6.06 -12.71
C GLY A 141 -14.91 -4.78 -11.88
N ILE A 142 -15.72 -3.79 -12.27
CA ILE A 142 -15.85 -2.52 -11.54
C ILE A 142 -16.64 -2.78 -10.28
N ASP A 143 -16.11 -2.40 -9.13
CA ASP A 143 -16.77 -2.55 -7.83
C ASP A 143 -17.15 -1.20 -7.20
N HIS A 144 -17.77 -1.27 -6.02
CA HIS A 144 -18.21 -0.07 -5.30
C HIS A 144 -17.03 0.85 -4.94
N TYR A 145 -15.82 0.32 -4.73
CA TYR A 145 -14.64 1.14 -4.45
C TYR A 145 -14.25 1.95 -5.68
N SER A 146 -14.17 1.31 -6.85
CA SER A 146 -13.86 2.00 -8.11
C SER A 146 -14.86 3.13 -8.39
N PHE A 147 -16.16 2.87 -8.22
CA PHE A 147 -17.21 3.88 -8.42
C PHE A 147 -17.10 5.04 -7.42
N SER A 148 -16.86 4.74 -6.14
CA SER A 148 -16.76 5.77 -5.10
C SER A 148 -15.60 6.75 -5.34
N ALA A 149 -14.45 6.23 -5.80
CA ALA A 149 -13.29 7.04 -6.13
C ALA A 149 -13.58 8.02 -7.29
N VAL A 150 -14.24 7.53 -8.34
CA VAL A 150 -14.61 8.36 -9.49
C VAL A 150 -15.65 9.42 -9.13
N LEU A 151 -16.69 9.05 -8.37
CA LEU A 151 -17.73 9.99 -7.94
C LEU A 151 -17.16 11.15 -7.14
N ARG A 152 -16.23 10.86 -6.21
CA ARG A 152 -15.49 11.90 -5.47
C ARG A 152 -14.73 12.81 -6.42
N SER A 153 -13.95 12.25 -7.34
CA SER A 153 -13.16 13.01 -8.30
C SER A 153 -14.02 13.86 -9.25
N CYS A 154 -15.19 13.36 -9.68
CA CYS A 154 -16.13 14.14 -10.46
C CYS A 154 -16.72 15.32 -9.67
N GLY A 155 -16.97 15.14 -8.37
CA GLY A 155 -17.38 16.22 -7.48
C GLY A 155 -16.29 17.29 -7.37
N ASP A 156 -15.04 16.87 -7.19
CA ASP A 156 -13.90 17.79 -7.09
C ASP A 156 -13.64 18.58 -8.39
N LEU A 157 -13.88 17.97 -9.56
CA LEU A 157 -13.73 18.63 -10.87
C LEU A 157 -14.87 19.60 -11.21
N ALA A 158 -16.02 19.49 -10.54
CA ALA A 158 -17.19 20.32 -10.78
C ALA A 158 -17.29 21.54 -9.85
N ALA A 159 -16.43 21.61 -8.83
CA ALA A 159 -16.34 22.69 -7.84
C ALA A 159 -15.44 23.84 -8.32
#